data_AF-A0A944SFW9-F1
#
_entry.id   AF-A0A944SFW9-F1
#
_cell.length_a   1.000
_cell.length_b   1.000
_cell.length_c   1.000
_cell.angle_alpha   90.00
_cell.angle_beta   90.00
_cell.angle_gamma   90.00
#
_symmetry.space_group_name_H-M   'P 1'
#
loop_
_entity.id
_entity.type
_entity.pdbx_description
1 polymer ?
#
loop_
_entity_poly.entity_id
_entity_poly.type
_entity_poly.pdbx_seq_one_letter_code
_entity_poly.pdbx_strand_id
1 'polypeptide(L)' 'MDLSGFWEALRPMWLVWLVILFGGVVFWAFRPKNKQRFKEDAMIPFKNDNGGG' A
#
# COMPACT_ATOMS: atom_id res chain seq x y z
N MET A 1 34.93 -4.40 -21.33
CA MET A 1 33.62 -3.87 -20.94
C MET A 1 33.87 -2.46 -20.43
N ASP A 2 33.44 -1.47 -21.20
CA ASP A 2 33.78 -0.07 -20.99
C ASP A 2 33.13 0.52 -19.72
N LEU A 3 33.84 1.46 -19.08
CA LEU A 3 33.36 2.25 -17.94
C LEU A 3 32.18 3.15 -18.31
N SER A 4 32.03 3.50 -19.59
CA SER A 4 30.91 4.29 -20.12
C SER A 4 29.56 3.56 -19.96
N GLY A 5 29.53 2.26 -20.26
CA GLY A 5 28.34 1.42 -20.09
C GLY A 5 27.85 1.36 -18.63
N PHE A 6 28.76 1.49 -17.66
CA PHE A 6 28.44 1.54 -16.24
C PHE A 6 27.72 2.85 -15.86
N TRP A 7 28.13 3.97 -16.45
CA TRP A 7 27.51 5.29 -16.26
C TRP A 7 26.12 5.42 -16.91
N GLU A 8 25.91 4.77 -18.05
CA GLU A 8 24.60 4.70 -18.70
C GLU A 8 23.60 3.85 -17.91
N ALA A 9 24.07 2.76 -17.29
CA ALA A 9 23.26 1.90 -16.42
C ALA A 9 22.87 2.56 -15.08
N LEU A 10 23.61 3.57 -14.63
CA LEU A 10 23.32 4.31 -13.39
C LEU A 10 22.32 5.46 -13.57
N ARG A 11 22.13 5.97 -14.79
CA ARG A 11 21.07 6.97 -15.08
C ARG A 11 19.66 6.51 -14.68
N PRO A 12 19.18 5.30 -15.00
CA PRO A 12 17.84 4.85 -14.62
C PRO A 12 17.69 4.51 -13.14
N MET A 13 18.77 4.57 -12.33
CA MET A 13 18.71 4.23 -10.91
C MET A 13 17.67 5.05 -10.15
N TRP A 14 17.47 6.32 -10.54
CA TRP A 14 16.43 7.18 -9.98
C TRP A 14 15.00 6.68 -10.30
N LEU A 15 14.76 6.27 -11.54
CA LEU A 15 13.45 5.76 -11.98
C LEU A 15 13.11 4.44 -11.28
N VAL A 16 14.09 3.56 -11.10
CA VAL A 16 13.92 2.30 -10.36
C VAL A 16 13.46 2.57 -8.93
N TRP A 17 14.06 3.55 -8.24
CA TRP A 17 13.65 3.94 -6.90
C TRP A 17 12.21 4.48 -6.85
N LEU A 18 11.80 5.29 -7.83
CA LEU A 18 10.42 5.79 -7.90
C LEU A 18 9.41 4.66 -8.12
N VAL A 19 9.72 3.68 -8.98
CA VAL A 19 8.86 2.51 -9.20
C VAL A 19 8.75 1.66 -7.94
N ILE A 20 9.86 1.42 -7.23
CA ILE A 20 9.85 0.67 -5.97
C ILE A 20 9.04 1.40 -4.90
N LEU A 21 9.23 2.71 -4.72
CA LEU A 21 8.45 3.51 -3.76
C LEU A 21 6.96 3.49 -4.10
N PHE A 22 6.63 3.72 -5.37
CA PHE A 22 5.24 3.71 -5.82
C PHE A 22 4.59 2.34 -5.64
N GLY A 23 5.26 1.27 -6.08
CA GLY A 23 4.80 -0.11 -5.89
C GLY A 23 4.65 -0.47 -4.41
N GLY A 24 5.57 -0.02 -3.56
CA GLY A 24 5.50 -0.19 -2.10
C GLY A 24 4.28 0.49 -1.49
N VAL A 25 3.96 1.72 -1.90
CA VAL A 25 2.77 2.45 -1.44
C VAL A 25 1.49 1.78 -1.93
N VAL A 26 1.42 1.38 -3.21
CA VAL A 26 0.25 0.66 -3.76
C VAL A 26 0.04 -0.66 -3.03
N PHE A 27 1.09 -1.45 -2.83
CA PHE A 27 1.02 -2.72 -2.09
C PHE A 27 0.62 -2.50 -0.63
N TRP A 28 1.13 -1.45 0.01
CA TRP A 28 0.75 -1.08 1.37
C TRP A 28 -0.72 -0.63 1.47
N ALA A 29 -1.20 0.16 0.51
CA ALA A 29 -2.59 0.61 0.45
C ALA A 29 -3.56 -0.53 0.16
N PHE A 30 -3.18 -1.47 -0.72
CA PHE A 30 -3.94 -2.69 -0.98
C PHE A 30 -3.83 -3.71 0.15
N ARG A 31 -2.87 -3.58 1.07
CA ARG A 31 -2.72 -4.49 2.20
C ARG A 31 -3.97 -4.34 3.10
N PRO A 32 -4.81 -5.38 3.23
CA PRO A 32 -6.09 -5.32 3.92
C PRO A 32 -5.94 -5.34 5.45
N LYS A 33 -4.79 -4.89 5.99
CA LYS A 33 -4.42 -5.05 7.41
C LYS A 33 -5.23 -4.15 8.36
N ASN A 34 -6.17 -3.35 7.85
CA ASN A 34 -7.14 -2.64 8.69
C ASN A 34 -8.60 -2.83 8.27
N LYS A 35 -8.90 -3.71 7.28
CA LYS A 35 -10.30 -3.99 6.91
C LYS A 35 -11.08 -4.68 8.04
N GLN A 36 -10.40 -5.37 8.96
CA GLN A 36 -11.06 -5.97 10.13
C GLN A 36 -11.58 -4.90 11.10
N ARG A 37 -10.76 -3.89 11.45
CA ARG A 37 -11.17 -2.82 12.36
C ARG A 37 -12.27 -1.94 11.78
N PHE A 38 -12.21 -1.64 10.47
CA PHE A 38 -13.29 -0.91 9.79
C PHE A 38 -14.60 -1.71 9.69
N LYS A 39 -14.55 -3.04 9.63
CA LYS A 39 -15.75 -3.88 9.68
C LYS A 39 -16.35 -3.93 11.09
N GLU A 40 -15.52 -3.99 12.12
CA GLU A 40 -15.97 -3.95 13.51
C GLU A 40 -16.62 -2.60 13.87
N ASP A 41 -16.02 -1.48 13.46
CA ASP A 41 -16.57 -0.13 13.71
C ASP A 41 -17.84 0.16 12.88
N ALA A 42 -17.95 -0.41 11.67
CA ALA A 42 -19.15 -0.28 10.83
C ALA A 42 -20.35 -1.09 11.35
N MET A 43 -20.15 -2.01 12.29
CA MET A 43 -21.23 -2.78 12.93
C MET A 43 -21.82 -2.08 14.17
N ILE A 44 -21.26 -0.95 14.60
CA ILE A 44 -21.76 -0.16 15.74
C ILE A 44 -23.25 0.27 15.54
N PRO A 45 -23.71 0.75 14.37
CA PRO A 45 -25.09 1.18 14.18
C PRO A 45 -26.12 0.03 14.28
N PHE A 46 -25.74 -1.20 13.93
CA PHE A 46 -26.63 -2.36 13.93
C PHE A 46 -26.73 -3.07 15.29
N LYS A 47 -25.84 -2.74 16.23
CA LYS A 47 -25.78 -3.40 17.54
C LYS A 47 -26.86 -2.90 18.52
N ASN A 48 -27.51 -1.78 18.21
CA ASN A 48 -28.52 -1.16 19.06
C ASN A 48 -29.98 -1.44 18.63
N ASP A 49 -30.20 -2.16 17.52
CA ASP A 49 -31.56 -2.42 17.00
C ASP A 49 -32.17 -3.74 17.53
N ASN A 50 -31.45 -4.46 18.40
CA ASN A 50 -31.90 -5.69 19.05
C ASN A 50 -32.20 -5.51 20.56
N GLY A 51 -32.53 -4.28 20.97
CA GLY A 51 -32.87 -3.90 22.35
C GLY A 51 -34.35 -3.56 22.56
N GLY A 52 -35.24 -4.11 21.73
CA GLY A 52 -36.68 -4.08 21.97
C GLY A 52 -37.10 -5.25 22.85
N GLY A 53 -37.42 -4.97 24.11
CA GLY A 53 -37.91 -5.92 25.11
C GLY A 53 -37.87 -5.34 26.51
#